data_AF-A0A4R0JXB9-F1
#
_entry.id   AF-A0A4R0JXB9-F1
#
_cell.length_a   1.000
_cell.length_b   1.000
_cell.length_c   1.000
_cell.angle_alpha   90.00
_cell.angle_beta   90.00
_cell.angle_gamma   90.00
#
_symmetry.space_group_name_H-M   'P 1'
#
loop_
_entity.id
_entity.type
_entity.pdbx_description
1 polymer ?
#
loop_
_entity_poly.entity_id
_entity_poly.type
_entity_poly.pdbx_seq_one_letter_code
_entity_poly.pdbx_strand_id
1 'polypeptide(L)'
;MGSTSPACRCWMSRATSSVSTELGEVGMDLRGSVEAGFWPLVESFAGSHDVAGLAVAVVRDEEVVARGFGVRDVGTGAPVTPETMFHLASVSKPFVATAIMSLATAREAGEPALDLDAPITEWVPEFTLADGRAGDVTARRLLSHTSGLPDVTDYGWHDPQLGDDALSEFARSLSDWRLQAEPGSAFAYSNAGFELLGLLLSRVTGTTFENAVRREVLAPLGMRDSTFLRSEVPAHLAASPHVGMPLSVPEGSYPYTRRHAPSSSLHSNLVELCRWMVAHFEPASDGRWARLDPELLDLMCRPVVSVGNPPWQEAAGLGWALGNYRGHRTLSHSGLDPGFGSRLVLVPERRTGVVVLANSNTIPASPIAKAALDIALADHHVSSATPESVVAIRALLPSIAGPVAEALKTSGRDAAEAAYHRLVAVEPAEFDLDDEGFDDGVWGAIELHRTDLVWPLLRVWTELRPDSSAAWTMTGWAHQLDGQLDLARSALRRAVDLDPGNDDAAQLMSGLPSA
;
A
#
# COMPACT_ATOMS: atom_id res chain seq x y z
N MET A 1 -14.99 -55.31 -14.88
CA MET A 1 -14.29 -54.00 -14.96
C MET A 1 -15.39 -52.98 -15.18
N GLY A 2 -15.91 -52.21 -14.22
CA GLY A 2 -15.52 -51.79 -12.88
C GLY A 2 -16.34 -50.51 -12.65
N SER A 3 -17.63 -50.67 -12.31
CA SER A 3 -18.21 -50.35 -11.00
C SER A 3 -18.17 -48.87 -10.62
N THR A 4 -19.23 -48.14 -10.92
CA THR A 4 -19.66 -46.97 -10.16
C THR A 4 -21.18 -47.02 -10.00
N SER A 5 -21.63 -47.07 -8.75
CA SER A 5 -23.02 -46.83 -8.37
C SER A 5 -23.04 -45.87 -7.18
N PRO A 6 -24.12 -45.09 -7.00
CA PRO A 6 -24.15 -43.84 -6.24
C PRO A 6 -24.87 -43.95 -4.87
N ALA A 7 -25.04 -42.79 -4.23
CA ALA A 7 -25.91 -42.46 -3.08
C ALA A 7 -25.35 -42.77 -1.68
N CYS A 8 -25.19 -41.78 -0.79
CA CYS A 8 -26.24 -41.03 -0.04
C CYS A 8 -27.20 -41.92 0.77
N ARG A 9 -26.96 -42.08 2.09
CA ARG A 9 -27.84 -41.66 3.21
C ARG A 9 -27.49 -42.38 4.54
N CYS A 10 -27.22 -41.55 5.55
CA CYS A 10 -27.80 -41.51 6.89
C CYS A 10 -27.84 -42.79 7.75
N TRP A 11 -27.13 -42.80 8.90
CA TRP A 11 -27.61 -43.37 10.18
C TRP A 11 -27.06 -42.56 11.36
N MET A 12 -27.98 -41.97 12.13
CA MET A 12 -27.77 -41.48 13.50
C MET A 12 -27.99 -42.63 14.50
N SER A 13 -27.41 -42.50 15.72
CA SER A 13 -28.02 -42.80 17.04
C SER A 13 -27.02 -43.45 18.01
N ARG A 14 -26.39 -42.66 18.89
CA ARG A 14 -26.67 -42.48 20.34
C ARG A 14 -25.66 -43.19 21.25
N ALA A 15 -24.97 -42.38 22.07
CA ALA A 15 -24.67 -42.72 23.45
C ALA A 15 -24.77 -41.45 24.29
N THR A 16 -25.71 -41.45 25.22
CA THR A 16 -25.90 -40.46 26.28
C THR A 16 -25.07 -40.85 27.49
N SER A 17 -24.27 -39.93 28.05
CA SER A 17 -24.00 -39.91 29.49
C SER A 17 -23.47 -38.56 29.97
N SER A 18 -24.17 -38.04 30.97
CA SER A 18 -23.78 -37.08 32.03
C SER A 18 -23.21 -35.73 31.62
N VAL A 19 -24.09 -34.74 31.74
CA VAL A 19 -23.80 -33.32 31.97
C VAL A 19 -23.01 -33.17 33.27
N SER A 20 -21.79 -32.66 33.17
CA SER A 20 -21.13 -31.90 34.22
C SER A 20 -21.01 -30.46 33.73
N THR A 21 -21.86 -29.61 34.27
CA THR A 21 -21.91 -28.17 33.98
C THR A 21 -20.73 -27.47 34.65
N GLU A 22 -19.63 -27.33 33.92
CA GLU A 22 -18.71 -26.21 34.12
C GLU A 22 -18.93 -25.26 32.94
N LEU A 23 -19.75 -24.23 33.16
CA LEU A 23 -19.86 -23.08 32.27
C LEU A 23 -18.58 -22.24 32.48
N GLY A 24 -17.49 -22.67 31.85
CA GLY A 24 -16.40 -21.77 31.51
C GLY A 24 -16.88 -20.87 30.37
N GLU A 25 -16.74 -19.55 30.52
CA GLU A 25 -16.90 -18.61 29.41
C GLU A 25 -15.91 -18.98 28.31
N VAL A 26 -16.39 -19.67 27.27
CA VAL A 26 -15.59 -19.97 26.08
C VAL A 26 -15.51 -18.66 25.29
N GLY A 27 -14.42 -17.91 25.48
CA GLY A 27 -14.08 -16.80 24.59
C GLY A 27 -14.04 -17.30 23.14
N MET A 28 -14.54 -16.49 22.20
CA MET A 28 -14.50 -16.85 20.78
C MET A 28 -13.05 -16.97 20.30
N ASP A 29 -12.75 -17.98 19.49
CA ASP A 29 -11.48 -18.06 18.76
C ASP A 29 -11.31 -16.88 17.78
N LEU A 30 -10.14 -16.78 17.12
CA LEU A 30 -9.86 -15.67 16.20
C LEU A 30 -10.94 -15.60 15.13
N ARG A 31 -11.23 -16.73 14.48
CA ARG A 31 -12.26 -16.86 13.46
C ARG A 31 -13.62 -16.39 13.95
N GLY A 32 -14.11 -16.87 15.10
CA GLY A 32 -15.41 -16.47 15.64
C GLY A 32 -15.49 -14.96 15.87
N SER A 33 -14.42 -14.36 16.41
CA SER A 33 -14.35 -12.92 16.67
C SER A 33 -14.35 -12.09 15.39
N VAL A 34 -13.60 -12.53 14.38
CA VAL A 34 -13.51 -11.86 13.07
C VAL A 34 -14.82 -12.00 12.28
N GLU A 35 -15.41 -13.19 12.24
CA GLU A 35 -16.67 -13.45 11.52
C GLU A 35 -17.84 -12.65 12.11
N ALA A 36 -17.94 -12.57 13.44
CA ALA A 36 -19.05 -11.88 14.11
C ALA A 36 -18.86 -10.36 14.19
N GLY A 37 -17.63 -9.89 14.41
CA GLY A 37 -17.36 -8.49 14.73
C GLY A 37 -16.77 -7.66 13.59
N PHE A 38 -15.94 -8.28 12.72
CA PHE A 38 -15.13 -7.54 11.75
C PHE A 38 -15.69 -7.59 10.33
N TRP A 39 -16.05 -8.77 9.82
CA TRP A 39 -16.55 -8.88 8.45
C TRP A 39 -17.80 -8.07 8.15
N PRO A 40 -18.83 -8.02 9.03
CA PRO A 40 -19.98 -7.16 8.78
C PRO A 40 -19.62 -5.67 8.69
N LEU A 41 -18.59 -5.23 9.42
CA LEU A 41 -18.11 -3.84 9.36
C LEU A 41 -17.49 -3.53 7.99
N VAL A 42 -16.59 -4.41 7.52
CA VAL A 42 -15.91 -4.25 6.24
C VAL A 42 -16.89 -4.38 5.07
N GLU A 43 -17.84 -5.31 5.15
CA GLU A 43 -18.89 -5.49 4.14
C GLU A 43 -19.81 -4.26 4.05
N SER A 44 -20.21 -3.70 5.20
CA SER A 44 -20.97 -2.45 5.24
C SER A 44 -20.21 -1.29 4.60
N PHE A 45 -18.92 -1.14 4.93
CA PHE A 45 -18.07 -0.09 4.36
C PHE A 45 -17.95 -0.23 2.84
N ALA A 46 -17.58 -1.41 2.35
CA ALA A 46 -17.40 -1.68 0.92
C ALA A 46 -18.70 -1.55 0.12
N GLY A 47 -19.86 -1.74 0.75
CA GLY A 47 -21.17 -1.60 0.11
C GLY A 47 -21.70 -0.16 0.07
N SER A 48 -21.14 0.77 0.85
CA SER A 48 -21.63 2.14 0.96
C SER A 48 -20.66 3.21 0.48
N HIS A 49 -19.46 2.84 0.03
CA HIS A 49 -18.41 3.76 -0.43
C HIS A 49 -17.96 3.39 -1.84
N ASP A 50 -17.38 4.36 -2.55
CA ASP A 50 -16.84 4.19 -3.90
C ASP A 50 -15.51 3.41 -3.88
N VAL A 51 -15.59 2.10 -3.63
CA VAL A 51 -14.45 1.17 -3.62
C VAL A 51 -14.75 0.01 -4.57
N ALA A 52 -13.81 -0.27 -5.48
CA ALA A 52 -13.99 -1.40 -6.40
C ALA A 52 -13.91 -2.73 -5.66
N GLY A 53 -12.82 -2.95 -4.93
CA GLY A 53 -12.54 -4.21 -4.24
C GLY A 53 -11.55 -4.06 -3.11
N LEU A 54 -11.69 -4.95 -2.12
CA LEU A 54 -10.91 -4.97 -0.89
C LEU A 54 -10.62 -6.41 -0.49
N ALA A 55 -9.41 -6.69 -0.01
CA ALA A 55 -9.02 -7.97 0.52
C ALA A 55 -8.36 -7.76 1.89
N VAL A 56 -8.82 -8.48 2.92
CA VAL A 56 -8.29 -8.37 4.28
C VAL A 56 -7.94 -9.75 4.83
N ALA A 57 -6.78 -9.86 5.47
CA ALA A 57 -6.43 -11.03 6.26
C ALA A 57 -5.97 -10.65 7.66
N VAL A 58 -6.35 -11.48 8.62
CA VAL A 58 -5.91 -11.43 10.01
C VAL A 58 -5.26 -12.77 10.32
N VAL A 59 -4.06 -12.71 10.91
CA VAL A 59 -3.31 -13.88 11.35
C VAL A 59 -3.06 -13.78 12.84
N ARG A 60 -3.24 -14.88 13.56
CA ARG A 60 -2.76 -15.05 14.94
C ARG A 60 -2.15 -16.44 15.07
N ASP A 61 -0.90 -16.48 15.55
CA ASP A 61 -0.06 -17.67 15.54
C ASP A 61 0.13 -18.20 14.11
N GLU A 62 -0.58 -19.27 13.73
CA GLU A 62 -0.64 -19.78 12.35
C GLU A 62 -2.10 -19.90 11.84
N GLU A 63 -3.08 -19.41 12.62
CA GLU A 63 -4.46 -19.33 12.20
C GLU A 63 -4.66 -18.12 11.27
N VAL A 64 -5.19 -18.37 10.08
CA VAL A 64 -5.47 -17.35 9.06
C VAL A 64 -6.98 -17.21 8.85
N VAL A 65 -7.48 -15.99 8.93
CA VAL A 65 -8.85 -15.62 8.54
C VAL A 65 -8.74 -14.52 7.48
N ALA A 66 -9.20 -14.81 6.27
CA ALA A 66 -9.03 -13.93 5.11
C ALA A 66 -10.32 -13.84 4.29
N ARG A 67 -10.62 -12.66 3.75
CA ARG A 67 -11.82 -12.43 2.95
C ARG A 67 -11.59 -11.34 1.89
N GLY A 68 -12.20 -11.55 0.71
CA GLY A 68 -12.32 -10.56 -0.36
C GLY A 68 -13.73 -9.96 -0.40
N PHE A 69 -13.82 -8.70 -0.80
CA PHE A 69 -15.03 -7.90 -0.94
C PHE A 69 -14.99 -7.14 -2.27
N GLY A 70 -16.15 -6.91 -2.86
CA GLY A 70 -16.26 -6.21 -4.14
C GLY A 70 -15.65 -6.99 -5.31
N VAL A 71 -15.17 -6.24 -6.30
CA VAL A 71 -14.68 -6.75 -7.59
C VAL A 71 -13.24 -6.34 -7.84
N ARG A 72 -12.47 -7.26 -8.43
CA ARG A 72 -11.10 -6.97 -8.85
C ARG A 72 -11.04 -6.17 -10.16
N ASP A 73 -12.17 -6.05 -10.84
CA ASP A 73 -12.34 -5.33 -12.11
C ASP A 73 -13.84 -4.98 -12.31
N VAL A 74 -14.17 -3.69 -12.34
CA VAL A 74 -15.56 -3.19 -12.50
C VAL A 74 -16.16 -3.44 -13.87
N GLY A 75 -15.34 -3.62 -14.92
CA GLY A 75 -15.81 -3.91 -16.27
C GLY A 75 -16.28 -5.35 -16.44
N THR A 76 -15.62 -6.29 -15.77
CA THR A 76 -15.96 -7.73 -15.81
C THR A 76 -16.84 -8.18 -14.66
N GLY A 77 -16.86 -7.45 -13.53
CA GLY A 77 -17.54 -7.85 -12.31
C GLY A 77 -16.90 -9.03 -11.59
N ALA A 78 -15.65 -9.40 -11.93
CA ALA A 78 -14.98 -10.54 -11.33
C ALA A 78 -14.71 -10.28 -9.83
N PRO A 79 -15.05 -11.23 -8.92
CA PRO A 79 -14.96 -10.98 -7.48
C PRO A 79 -13.51 -10.92 -7.00
N VAL A 80 -13.27 -10.16 -5.93
CA VAL A 80 -12.04 -10.28 -5.15
C VAL A 80 -12.07 -11.59 -4.34
N THR A 81 -10.95 -12.30 -4.35
CA THR A 81 -10.74 -13.55 -3.60
C THR A 81 -9.43 -13.43 -2.80
N PRO A 82 -9.19 -14.29 -1.79
CA PRO A 82 -7.89 -14.33 -1.09
C PRO A 82 -6.68 -14.57 -2.02
N GLU A 83 -6.90 -15.21 -3.17
CA GLU A 83 -5.89 -15.49 -4.20
C GLU A 83 -5.75 -14.37 -5.24
N THR A 84 -6.61 -13.34 -5.22
CA THR A 84 -6.48 -12.18 -6.10
C THR A 84 -5.14 -11.49 -5.85
N MET A 85 -4.39 -11.25 -6.92
CA MET A 85 -3.09 -10.58 -6.88
C MET A 85 -3.24 -9.07 -7.02
N PHE A 86 -2.74 -8.33 -6.04
CA PHE A 86 -2.73 -6.87 -5.99
C PHE A 86 -1.31 -6.34 -6.15
N HIS A 87 -1.19 -5.13 -6.68
CA HIS A 87 0.01 -4.30 -6.59
C HIS A 87 0.12 -3.72 -5.18
N LEU A 88 1.25 -3.94 -4.50
CA LEU A 88 1.37 -3.63 -3.08
C LEU A 88 1.91 -2.23 -2.80
N ALA A 89 2.37 -1.49 -3.82
CA ALA A 89 3.05 -0.22 -3.65
C ALA A 89 4.16 -0.35 -2.58
N SER A 90 4.26 0.61 -1.67
CA SER A 90 5.37 0.68 -0.71
C SER A 90 5.46 -0.46 0.33
N VAL A 91 4.45 -1.33 0.47
CA VAL A 91 4.59 -2.59 1.24
C VAL A 91 5.63 -3.53 0.62
N SER A 92 6.09 -3.26 -0.60
CA SER A 92 7.22 -3.94 -1.25
C SER A 92 8.56 -3.78 -0.52
N LYS A 93 8.78 -2.63 0.14
CA LYS A 93 10.06 -2.25 0.75
C LYS A 93 10.58 -3.23 1.81
N PRO A 94 9.75 -3.68 2.78
CA PRO A 94 10.14 -4.73 3.71
C PRO A 94 10.74 -6.00 3.08
N PHE A 95 10.28 -6.40 1.89
CA PHE A 95 10.80 -7.57 1.18
C PHE A 95 12.20 -7.31 0.63
N VAL A 96 12.41 -6.14 0.01
CA VAL A 96 13.72 -5.71 -0.48
C VAL A 96 14.72 -5.56 0.68
N ALA A 97 14.28 -4.96 1.78
CA ALA A 97 15.08 -4.82 2.98
C ALA A 97 15.50 -6.17 3.55
N THR A 98 14.59 -7.14 3.57
CA THR A 98 14.90 -8.50 4.03
C THR A 98 15.90 -9.20 3.13
N ALA A 99 15.81 -9.03 1.80
CA ALA A 99 16.79 -9.59 0.87
C ALA A 99 18.20 -9.00 1.10
N ILE A 100 18.30 -7.67 1.22
CA ILE A 100 19.57 -6.97 1.50
C ILE A 100 20.16 -7.43 2.84
N MET A 101 19.33 -7.47 3.88
CA MET A 101 19.77 -7.85 5.22
C MET A 101 20.17 -9.32 5.29
N SER A 102 19.51 -10.21 4.55
CA SER A 102 19.88 -11.63 4.47
C SER A 102 21.29 -11.80 3.91
N LEU A 103 21.64 -11.06 2.84
CA LEU A 103 23.00 -11.06 2.28
C LEU A 103 24.03 -10.42 3.23
N ALA A 104 23.65 -9.37 3.94
CA ALA A 104 24.52 -8.73 4.93
C ALA A 104 24.83 -9.64 6.13
N THR A 105 23.90 -10.50 6.51
CA THR A 105 24.04 -11.44 7.63
C THR A 105 24.46 -12.85 7.21
N ALA A 106 24.59 -13.12 5.90
CA ALA A 106 24.96 -14.43 5.39
C ALA A 106 26.30 -14.89 5.99
N ARG A 107 26.31 -16.08 6.60
CA ARG A 107 27.48 -16.64 7.28
C ARG A 107 28.17 -17.75 6.48
N GLU A 108 27.72 -18.04 5.26
CA GLU A 108 28.27 -19.12 4.45
C GLU A 108 29.63 -18.74 3.83
N ALA A 109 30.52 -19.72 3.75
CA ALA A 109 31.86 -19.55 3.23
C ALA A 109 31.83 -19.39 1.70
N GLY A 110 31.84 -18.13 1.22
CA GLY A 110 32.04 -17.82 -0.20
C GLY A 110 31.20 -16.67 -0.74
N GLU A 111 30.13 -16.28 -0.04
CA GLU A 111 29.36 -15.09 -0.40
C GLU A 111 29.95 -13.86 0.30
N PRO A 112 30.14 -12.72 -0.39
CA PRO A 112 30.56 -11.51 0.27
C PRO A 112 29.45 -11.04 1.21
N ALA A 113 29.72 -11.04 2.52
CA ALA A 113 28.87 -10.36 3.48
C ALA A 113 28.82 -8.87 3.09
N LEU A 114 27.64 -8.40 2.72
CA LEU A 114 27.43 -7.00 2.33
C LEU A 114 27.64 -6.10 3.55
N ASP A 115 28.65 -5.24 3.52
CA ASP A 115 28.85 -4.21 4.54
C ASP A 115 27.80 -3.10 4.36
N LEU A 116 26.88 -2.99 5.32
CA LEU A 116 25.80 -2.01 5.29
C LEU A 116 26.28 -0.57 5.49
N ASP A 117 27.48 -0.40 6.02
CA ASP A 117 28.08 0.90 6.35
C ASP A 117 29.14 1.33 5.32
N ALA A 118 29.48 0.47 4.36
CA ALA A 118 30.26 0.84 3.19
C ALA A 118 29.45 1.74 2.24
N PRO A 119 30.11 2.67 1.52
CA PRO A 119 29.46 3.46 0.47
C PRO A 119 28.83 2.58 -0.59
N ILE A 120 27.59 2.86 -0.99
CA ILE A 120 26.92 2.08 -2.05
C ILE A 120 27.64 2.18 -3.40
N THR A 121 28.45 3.24 -3.59
CA THR A 121 29.24 3.48 -4.79
C THR A 121 30.30 2.41 -5.05
N GLU A 122 30.64 1.59 -4.05
CA GLU A 122 31.50 0.41 -4.25
C GLU A 122 30.86 -0.62 -5.20
N TRP A 123 29.53 -0.72 -5.16
CA TRP A 123 28.74 -1.63 -6.00
C TRP A 123 28.01 -0.91 -7.14
N VAL A 124 27.71 0.36 -6.97
CA VAL A 124 26.97 1.21 -7.91
C VAL A 124 27.80 2.43 -8.29
N PRO A 125 28.91 2.27 -9.03
CA PRO A 125 29.80 3.38 -9.37
C PRO A 125 29.15 4.42 -10.30
N GLU A 126 28.07 4.05 -11.00
CA GLU A 126 27.29 4.98 -11.82
C GLU A 126 26.39 5.93 -11.00
N PHE A 127 26.18 5.66 -9.71
CA PHE A 127 25.47 6.57 -8.82
C PHE A 127 26.36 7.75 -8.45
N THR A 128 25.96 8.94 -8.87
CA THR A 128 26.66 10.19 -8.60
C THR A 128 25.65 11.25 -8.17
N LEU A 129 26.13 12.30 -7.50
CA LEU A 129 25.32 13.45 -7.06
C LEU A 129 26.06 14.75 -7.37
N ALA A 130 25.32 15.81 -7.67
CA ALA A 130 25.86 17.11 -8.07
C ALA A 130 26.62 17.84 -6.94
N ASP A 131 26.41 17.42 -5.69
CA ASP A 131 27.13 17.92 -4.52
C ASP A 131 28.32 17.05 -4.11
N GLY A 132 28.61 15.97 -4.84
CA GLY A 132 29.73 15.07 -4.58
C GLY A 132 29.56 14.14 -3.37
N ARG A 133 28.39 14.13 -2.71
CA ARG A 133 28.14 13.36 -1.48
C ARG A 133 27.65 11.92 -1.71
N ALA A 134 27.77 11.40 -2.94
CA ALA A 134 27.36 10.03 -3.26
C ALA A 134 28.08 8.97 -2.39
N GLY A 135 29.34 9.23 -2.03
CA GLY A 135 30.13 8.37 -1.14
C GLY A 135 29.65 8.33 0.32
N ASP A 136 28.75 9.23 0.72
CA ASP A 136 28.15 9.23 2.06
C ASP A 136 26.85 8.41 2.12
N VAL A 137 26.38 7.89 0.99
CA VAL A 137 25.17 7.04 0.96
C VAL A 137 25.58 5.59 1.20
N THR A 138 25.00 4.95 2.23
CA THR A 138 25.25 3.55 2.61
C THR A 138 23.95 2.75 2.59
N ALA A 139 24.03 1.42 2.44
CA ALA A 139 22.84 0.58 2.43
C ALA A 139 22.03 0.72 3.73
N ARG A 140 22.69 0.84 4.89
CA ARG A 140 22.02 1.12 6.18
C ARG A 140 21.16 2.38 6.11
N ARG A 141 21.73 3.48 5.59
CA ARG A 141 21.05 4.77 5.49
C ARG A 141 19.89 4.75 4.50
N LEU A 142 20.00 3.97 3.43
CA LEU A 142 18.89 3.77 2.50
C LEU A 142 17.74 2.99 3.15
N LEU A 143 18.05 1.88 3.83
CA LEU A 143 17.07 1.03 4.52
C LEU A 143 16.31 1.79 5.61
N SER A 144 16.96 2.72 6.31
CA SER A 144 16.36 3.53 7.37
C SER A 144 15.79 4.87 6.92
N HIS A 145 15.82 5.18 5.62
CA HIS A 145 15.43 6.49 5.09
C HIS A 145 16.18 7.65 5.76
N THR A 146 17.49 7.49 5.99
CA THR A 146 18.36 8.52 6.58
C THR A 146 19.52 8.89 5.66
N SER A 147 19.41 8.66 4.36
CA SER A 147 20.47 9.02 3.39
C SER A 147 20.49 10.51 3.06
N GLY A 148 19.38 11.21 3.27
CA GLY A 148 19.17 12.59 2.81
C GLY A 148 18.84 12.69 1.32
N LEU A 149 18.63 11.56 0.62
CA LEU A 149 18.15 11.59 -0.76
C LEU A 149 16.74 12.18 -0.82
N PRO A 150 16.44 13.05 -1.81
CA PRO A 150 15.07 13.42 -2.15
C PRO A 150 14.19 12.19 -2.44
N ASP A 151 12.88 12.39 -2.40
CA ASP A 151 11.93 11.41 -2.93
C ASP A 151 11.72 11.58 -4.45
N VAL A 152 11.16 10.55 -5.08
CA VAL A 152 10.75 10.53 -6.48
C VAL A 152 9.44 11.29 -6.63
N THR A 153 9.41 12.26 -7.55
CA THR A 153 8.22 13.07 -7.85
C THR A 153 7.58 12.70 -9.19
N ASP A 154 8.27 11.95 -10.04
CA ASP A 154 7.76 11.43 -11.31
C ASP A 154 8.25 10.00 -11.49
N TYR A 155 7.31 9.06 -11.41
CA TYR A 155 7.56 7.64 -11.53
C TYR A 155 7.55 7.14 -12.98
N GLY A 156 7.10 7.95 -13.94
CA GLY A 156 7.05 7.58 -15.35
C GLY A 156 6.13 6.39 -15.64
N TRP A 157 5.00 6.24 -14.92
CA TRP A 157 4.07 5.11 -15.14
C TRP A 157 3.51 5.05 -16.57
N HIS A 158 3.43 6.20 -17.23
CA HIS A 158 2.93 6.35 -18.59
C HIS A 158 3.94 5.90 -19.67
N ASP A 159 5.23 5.83 -19.34
CA ASP A 159 6.31 5.36 -20.22
C ASP A 159 7.20 4.34 -19.49
N PRO A 160 6.69 3.12 -19.26
CA PRO A 160 7.33 2.18 -18.36
C PRO A 160 8.60 1.59 -18.95
N GLN A 161 9.68 1.65 -18.17
CA GLN A 161 10.93 0.97 -18.49
C GLN A 161 10.86 -0.49 -18.05
N LEU A 162 10.97 -1.40 -19.02
CA LEU A 162 10.85 -2.86 -18.79
C LEU A 162 12.18 -3.61 -18.96
N GLY A 163 13.26 -2.91 -19.33
CA GLY A 163 14.60 -3.47 -19.50
C GLY A 163 15.26 -3.86 -18.16
N ASP A 164 16.21 -4.80 -18.21
CA ASP A 164 17.00 -5.22 -17.04
C ASP A 164 17.91 -4.09 -16.50
N ASP A 165 18.20 -3.10 -17.34
CA ASP A 165 19.04 -1.93 -17.07
C ASP A 165 18.29 -0.75 -16.45
N ALA A 166 16.96 -0.80 -16.31
CA ALA A 166 16.13 0.30 -15.82
C ALA A 166 16.62 0.88 -14.47
N LEU A 167 17.05 0.03 -13.53
CA LEU A 167 17.60 0.49 -12.25
C LEU A 167 18.97 1.19 -12.40
N SER A 168 19.80 0.73 -13.34
CA SER A 168 21.10 1.34 -13.64
C SER A 168 20.92 2.69 -14.36
N GLU A 169 19.95 2.79 -15.27
CA GLU A 169 19.54 4.06 -15.87
C GLU A 169 18.99 5.03 -14.82
N PHE A 170 18.18 4.54 -13.88
CA PHE A 170 17.73 5.34 -12.75
C PHE A 170 18.89 5.91 -11.94
N ALA A 171 19.83 5.07 -11.51
CA ALA A 171 20.97 5.51 -10.73
C ALA A 171 21.79 6.60 -11.44
N ARG A 172 21.94 6.52 -12.77
CA ARG A 172 22.59 7.58 -13.57
C ARG A 172 21.76 8.86 -13.62
N SER A 173 20.44 8.76 -13.68
CA SER A 173 19.54 9.92 -13.73
C SER A 173 19.60 10.80 -12.48
N LEU A 174 20.13 10.28 -11.37
CA LEU A 174 20.31 11.02 -10.12
C LEU A 174 21.54 11.95 -10.12
N SER A 175 22.33 12.01 -11.19
CA SER A 175 23.59 12.78 -11.23
C SER A 175 23.44 14.27 -10.89
N ASP A 176 22.27 14.85 -11.18
CA ASP A 176 21.98 16.26 -10.92
C ASP A 176 21.32 16.49 -9.54
N TRP A 177 21.00 15.43 -8.81
CA TRP A 177 20.39 15.51 -7.49
C TRP A 177 21.41 15.96 -6.43
N ARG A 178 20.88 16.48 -5.32
CA ARG A 178 21.62 16.89 -4.13
C ARG A 178 20.93 16.31 -2.90
N LEU A 179 21.70 15.96 -1.87
CA LEU A 179 21.10 15.54 -0.61
C LEU A 179 20.42 16.73 0.08
N GLN A 180 19.21 16.52 0.58
CA GLN A 180 18.40 17.55 1.26
C GLN A 180 18.77 17.70 2.74
N ALA A 181 19.49 16.73 3.30
CA ALA A 181 19.93 16.73 4.69
C ALA A 181 21.27 16.02 4.83
N GLU A 182 21.94 16.23 5.97
CA GLU A 182 23.16 15.50 6.30
C GLU A 182 22.86 14.00 6.48
N PRO A 183 23.61 13.08 5.85
CA PRO A 183 23.40 11.64 5.98
C PRO A 183 23.40 11.16 7.44
N GLY A 184 22.31 10.52 7.87
CA GLY A 184 22.10 10.01 9.22
C GLY A 184 21.50 11.04 10.19
N SER A 185 21.30 12.30 9.79
CA SER A 185 20.84 13.35 10.70
C SER A 185 19.34 13.30 11.02
N ALA A 186 18.51 12.86 10.08
CA ALA A 186 17.06 12.80 10.23
C ALA A 186 16.44 11.75 9.30
N PHE A 187 15.19 11.38 9.59
CA PHE A 187 14.35 10.61 8.68
C PHE A 187 13.88 11.50 7.53
N ALA A 188 14.08 11.04 6.29
CA ALA A 188 13.56 11.60 5.07
C ALA A 188 13.20 10.43 4.14
N TYR A 189 11.89 10.15 4.02
CA TYR A 189 11.40 9.07 3.17
C TYR A 189 11.87 9.27 1.74
N SER A 190 12.33 8.19 1.11
CA SER A 190 12.87 8.24 -0.24
C SER A 190 12.62 6.91 -0.93
N ASN A 191 11.71 7.00 -1.91
CA ASN A 191 11.71 6.35 -3.22
C ASN A 191 13.10 5.87 -3.60
N ALA A 192 13.84 6.79 -4.20
CA ALA A 192 15.14 6.55 -4.85
C ALA A 192 16.13 5.70 -4.05
N GLY A 193 16.09 5.77 -2.71
CA GLY A 193 16.90 4.90 -1.87
C GLY A 193 16.63 3.40 -2.06
N PHE A 194 15.38 2.98 -2.21
CA PHE A 194 15.04 1.57 -2.42
C PHE A 194 15.40 1.08 -3.83
N GLU A 195 15.37 1.96 -4.81
CA GLU A 195 15.73 1.70 -6.19
C GLU A 195 17.23 1.44 -6.26
N LEU A 196 18.03 2.25 -5.55
CA LEU A 196 19.45 2.02 -5.35
C LEU A 196 19.74 0.72 -4.58
N LEU A 197 18.92 0.37 -3.57
CA LEU A 197 19.02 -0.94 -2.90
C LEU A 197 18.71 -2.10 -3.86
N GLY A 198 17.73 -1.96 -4.75
CA GLY A 198 17.42 -2.96 -5.76
C GLY A 198 18.57 -3.16 -6.75
N LEU A 199 19.23 -2.06 -7.16
CA LEU A 199 20.43 -2.13 -7.99
C LEU A 199 21.61 -2.75 -7.24
N LEU A 200 21.85 -2.36 -5.99
CA LEU A 200 22.86 -2.98 -5.12
C LEU A 200 22.64 -4.49 -5.02
N LEU A 201 21.39 -4.91 -4.78
CA LEU A 201 21.01 -6.32 -4.69
C LEU A 201 21.34 -7.08 -5.98
N SER A 202 21.03 -6.51 -7.14
CA SER A 202 21.34 -7.13 -8.45
C SER A 202 22.85 -7.29 -8.66
N ARG A 203 23.65 -6.29 -8.25
CA ARG A 203 25.11 -6.29 -8.36
C ARG A 203 25.77 -7.32 -7.46
N VAL A 204 25.38 -7.37 -6.19
CA VAL A 204 25.94 -8.32 -5.20
C VAL A 204 25.63 -9.77 -5.61
N THR A 205 24.44 -10.01 -6.16
CA THR A 205 23.97 -11.36 -6.47
C THR A 205 24.26 -11.84 -7.90
N GLY A 206 24.68 -10.94 -8.80
CA GLY A 206 24.95 -11.26 -10.20
C GLY A 206 23.70 -11.68 -11.00
N THR A 207 22.50 -11.31 -10.56
CA THR A 207 21.23 -11.57 -11.26
C THR A 207 20.34 -10.33 -11.24
N THR A 208 19.15 -10.38 -11.84
CA THR A 208 18.21 -9.25 -11.79
C THR A 208 17.68 -9.05 -10.36
N PHE A 209 17.27 -7.82 -10.04
CA PHE A 209 16.65 -7.50 -8.74
C PHE A 209 15.51 -8.46 -8.38
N GLU A 210 14.61 -8.73 -9.33
CA GLU A 210 13.43 -9.56 -9.12
C GLU A 210 13.80 -11.01 -8.81
N ASN A 211 14.82 -11.55 -9.51
CA ASN A 211 15.33 -12.90 -9.26
C ASN A 211 16.07 -12.99 -7.93
N ALA A 212 16.80 -11.95 -7.54
CA ALA A 212 17.45 -11.89 -6.24
C ALA A 212 16.41 -11.93 -5.11
N VAL A 213 15.39 -11.07 -5.12
CA VAL A 213 14.34 -11.10 -4.09
C VAL A 213 13.57 -12.42 -4.11
N ARG A 214 13.30 -13.00 -5.29
CA ARG A 214 12.69 -14.32 -5.40
C ARG A 214 13.52 -15.39 -4.68
N ARG A 215 14.84 -15.41 -4.91
CA ARG A 215 15.74 -16.40 -4.33
C ARG A 215 15.92 -16.22 -2.82
N GLU A 216 16.16 -14.99 -2.39
CA GLU A 216 16.48 -14.70 -0.98
C GLU A 216 15.23 -14.73 -0.07
N VAL A 217 14.05 -14.39 -0.59
CA VAL A 217 12.86 -14.15 0.24
C VAL A 217 11.65 -14.98 -0.20
N LEU A 218 11.20 -14.81 -1.44
CA LEU A 218 9.89 -15.34 -1.85
C LEU A 218 9.87 -16.87 -1.91
N ALA A 219 10.87 -17.49 -2.55
CA ALA A 219 10.94 -18.94 -2.70
C ALA A 219 11.16 -19.69 -1.37
N PRO A 220 12.08 -19.27 -0.48
CA PRO A 220 12.25 -19.89 0.84
C PRO A 220 10.98 -19.86 1.70
N LEU A 221 10.16 -18.80 1.56
CA LEU A 221 8.91 -18.65 2.30
C LEU A 221 7.70 -19.27 1.58
N GLY A 222 7.91 -19.92 0.44
CA GLY A 222 6.85 -20.55 -0.34
C GLY A 222 5.85 -19.57 -0.94
N MET A 223 6.28 -18.34 -1.22
CA MET A 223 5.52 -17.31 -1.94
C MET A 223 5.77 -17.47 -3.44
N ARG A 224 5.09 -18.43 -4.06
CA ARG A 224 5.34 -18.89 -5.43
C ARG A 224 4.69 -18.02 -6.48
N ASP A 225 3.53 -17.45 -6.16
CA ASP A 225 2.78 -16.58 -7.08
C ASP A 225 3.26 -15.14 -6.99
N SER A 226 3.83 -14.74 -5.85
CA SER A 226 4.35 -13.40 -5.62
C SER A 226 5.53 -13.08 -6.54
N THR A 227 5.53 -11.87 -7.11
CA THR A 227 6.53 -11.45 -8.09
C THR A 227 6.65 -9.92 -8.14
N PHE A 228 7.82 -9.42 -8.54
CA PHE A 228 8.04 -8.01 -8.88
C PHE A 228 7.83 -7.73 -10.37
N LEU A 229 7.44 -8.73 -11.16
CA LEU A 229 7.21 -8.62 -12.60
C LEU A 229 5.72 -8.67 -12.91
N ARG A 230 5.14 -7.54 -13.34
CA ARG A 230 3.73 -7.47 -13.73
C ARG A 230 3.36 -8.48 -14.82
N SER A 231 4.28 -8.75 -15.73
CA SER A 231 4.12 -9.71 -16.84
C SER A 231 3.96 -11.16 -16.39
N GLU A 232 4.38 -11.49 -15.16
CA GLU A 232 4.25 -12.84 -14.59
C GLU A 232 2.94 -13.05 -13.83
N VAL A 233 2.24 -11.97 -13.48
CA VAL A 233 0.96 -12.05 -12.76
C VAL A 233 -0.12 -12.61 -13.68
N PRO A 234 -0.75 -13.75 -13.34
CA PRO A 234 -1.79 -14.34 -14.19
C PRO A 234 -2.99 -13.40 -14.34
N ALA A 235 -3.42 -13.14 -15.58
CA ALA A 235 -4.54 -12.21 -15.86
C ALA A 235 -5.84 -12.59 -15.13
N HIS A 236 -6.08 -13.89 -14.91
CA HIS A 236 -7.25 -14.38 -14.20
C HIS A 236 -7.14 -14.31 -12.66
N LEU A 237 -6.02 -13.82 -12.11
CA LEU A 237 -5.83 -13.53 -10.69
C LEU A 237 -5.58 -12.04 -10.43
N ALA A 238 -5.13 -11.29 -11.44
CA ALA A 238 -4.80 -9.87 -11.31
C ALA A 238 -6.02 -9.01 -10.93
N ALA A 239 -5.83 -8.13 -9.96
CA ALA A 239 -6.67 -6.95 -9.81
C ALA A 239 -6.26 -5.87 -10.81
N SER A 240 -7.26 -5.20 -11.39
CA SER A 240 -7.10 -4.00 -12.22
C SER A 240 -7.03 -2.76 -11.32
N PRO A 241 -6.19 -1.76 -11.63
CA PRO A 241 -6.25 -0.47 -10.94
C PRO A 241 -7.59 0.21 -11.25
N HIS A 242 -8.22 0.81 -10.24
CA HIS A 242 -9.40 1.64 -10.45
C HIS A 242 -9.11 3.10 -10.08
N VAL A 243 -9.30 3.97 -11.05
CA VAL A 243 -9.10 5.43 -10.93
C VAL A 243 -10.31 6.17 -11.50
N GLY A 244 -10.40 7.46 -11.20
CA GLY A 244 -11.53 8.27 -11.63
C GLY A 244 -12.72 8.12 -10.68
N MET A 245 -13.67 9.05 -10.79
CA MET A 245 -14.99 8.92 -10.19
C MET A 245 -16.04 9.21 -11.28
N PRO A 246 -17.00 8.30 -11.55
CA PRO A 246 -17.08 6.93 -11.04
C PRO A 246 -15.86 6.08 -11.43
N LEU A 247 -15.55 5.07 -10.63
CA LEU A 247 -14.37 4.21 -10.81
C LEU A 247 -14.34 3.55 -12.20
N SER A 248 -13.15 3.55 -12.80
CA SER A 248 -12.88 2.96 -14.11
C SER A 248 -11.51 2.28 -14.14
N VAL A 249 -11.37 1.28 -15.02
CA VAL A 249 -10.06 0.68 -15.31
C VAL A 249 -9.39 1.48 -16.43
N PRO A 250 -8.22 2.09 -16.21
CA PRO A 250 -7.57 2.91 -17.22
C PRO A 250 -6.94 2.02 -18.30
N GLU A 251 -7.54 1.99 -19.49
CA GLU A 251 -7.05 1.18 -20.61
C GLU A 251 -5.57 1.45 -20.95
N GLY A 252 -4.75 0.40 -21.01
CA GLY A 252 -3.34 0.51 -21.38
C GLY A 252 -2.43 1.14 -20.32
N SER A 253 -2.96 1.54 -19.16
CA SER A 253 -2.20 2.16 -18.08
C SER A 253 -2.20 1.27 -16.83
N TYR A 254 -1.05 1.17 -16.20
CA TYR A 254 -0.87 0.44 -14.94
C TYR A 254 0.31 1.08 -14.20
N PRO A 255 0.27 1.27 -12.86
CA PRO A 255 1.37 1.86 -12.11
C PRO A 255 2.54 0.87 -11.96
N TYR A 256 3.25 0.59 -13.05
CA TYR A 256 4.34 -0.37 -13.08
C TYR A 256 5.46 0.05 -14.03
N THR A 257 6.67 0.11 -13.49
CA THR A 257 7.93 0.17 -14.23
C THR A 257 9.00 -0.58 -13.44
N ARG A 258 9.98 -1.17 -14.11
CA ARG A 258 11.10 -1.85 -13.42
C ARG A 258 12.03 -0.86 -12.72
N ARG A 259 12.05 0.39 -13.18
CA ARG A 259 12.72 1.52 -12.53
C ARG A 259 12.34 1.67 -11.05
N HIS A 260 11.05 1.49 -10.73
CA HIS A 260 10.48 1.64 -9.38
C HIS A 260 10.00 0.31 -8.79
N ALA A 261 10.43 -0.82 -9.36
CA ALA A 261 10.04 -2.11 -8.85
C ALA A 261 10.45 -2.34 -7.38
N PRO A 262 11.66 -1.97 -6.93
CA PRO A 262 12.07 -2.18 -5.53
C PRO A 262 11.20 -1.45 -4.51
N SER A 263 10.77 -0.23 -4.83
CA SER A 263 9.97 0.59 -3.92
C SER A 263 8.48 0.27 -3.97
N SER A 264 7.94 -0.20 -5.12
CA SER A 264 6.48 -0.27 -5.32
C SER A 264 5.90 -1.58 -5.85
N SER A 265 6.64 -2.36 -6.64
CA SER A 265 5.99 -3.27 -7.59
C SER A 265 5.90 -4.73 -7.18
N LEU A 266 5.88 -5.06 -5.89
CA LEU A 266 5.51 -6.41 -5.48
C LEU A 266 4.03 -6.64 -5.82
N HIS A 267 3.76 -7.67 -6.61
CA HIS A 267 2.43 -8.25 -6.80
C HIS A 267 2.30 -9.49 -5.91
N SER A 268 1.30 -9.52 -5.04
CA SER A 268 1.05 -10.66 -4.15
C SER A 268 -0.43 -10.79 -3.80
N ASN A 269 -0.78 -11.82 -3.04
CA ASN A 269 -2.14 -12.13 -2.58
C ASN A 269 -2.17 -12.37 -1.07
N LEU A 270 -3.37 -12.44 -0.48
CA LEU A 270 -3.50 -12.58 0.98
C LEU A 270 -2.88 -13.88 1.50
N VAL A 271 -3.00 -14.99 0.74
CA VAL A 271 -2.49 -16.30 1.16
C VAL A 271 -0.98 -16.27 1.35
N GLU A 272 -0.26 -15.65 0.41
CA GLU A 272 1.20 -15.56 0.45
C GLU A 272 1.69 -14.48 1.40
N LEU A 273 0.98 -13.35 1.52
CA LEU A 273 1.29 -12.34 2.53
C LEU A 273 1.08 -12.87 3.95
N CYS A 274 0.10 -13.75 4.19
CA CYS A 274 0.03 -14.44 5.47
C CYS A 274 1.31 -15.25 5.73
N ARG A 275 1.95 -15.82 4.69
CA ARG A 275 3.21 -16.59 4.87
C ARG A 275 4.34 -15.68 5.30
N TRP A 276 4.41 -14.53 4.66
CA TRP A 276 5.29 -13.44 5.05
C TRP A 276 5.08 -13.01 6.50
N MET A 277 3.83 -12.77 6.93
CA MET A 277 3.52 -12.35 8.30
C MET A 277 3.95 -13.41 9.33
N VAL A 278 3.58 -14.67 9.10
CA VAL A 278 3.96 -15.79 10.00
C VAL A 278 5.47 -15.96 10.09
N ALA A 279 6.22 -15.65 9.02
CA ALA A 279 7.67 -15.74 9.01
C ALA A 279 8.37 -14.81 10.03
N HIS A 280 7.68 -13.76 10.50
CA HIS A 280 8.17 -12.81 11.51
C HIS A 280 7.85 -13.23 12.94
N PHE A 281 7.09 -14.30 13.15
CA PHE A 281 6.67 -14.74 14.46
C PHE A 281 7.56 -15.87 14.97
N GLU A 282 7.85 -15.86 16.27
CA GLU A 282 8.41 -17.05 16.93
C GLU A 282 7.50 -18.26 16.68
N PRO A 283 8.03 -19.48 16.47
CA PRO A 283 7.23 -20.68 16.23
C PRO A 283 6.25 -20.97 17.39
N ALA A 284 4.99 -21.25 17.07
CA ALA A 284 3.98 -21.67 18.05
C ALA A 284 3.87 -23.20 18.21
N SER A 285 4.26 -23.97 17.18
CA SER A 285 4.39 -25.44 17.19
C SER A 285 5.42 -25.92 16.14
N ASP A 286 5.46 -27.22 15.85
CA ASP A 286 6.33 -28.03 14.96
C ASP A 286 6.60 -27.53 13.51
N GLY A 287 6.24 -26.28 13.17
CA GLY A 287 6.86 -25.54 12.06
C GLY A 287 6.27 -25.81 10.68
N ARG A 288 4.95 -25.63 10.50
CA ARG A 288 4.32 -25.79 9.17
C ARG A 288 4.76 -24.70 8.16
N TRP A 289 5.10 -23.51 8.65
CA TRP A 289 5.45 -22.35 7.82
C TRP A 289 6.92 -21.98 8.04
N ALA A 290 7.61 -21.56 6.99
CA ALA A 290 9.00 -21.10 7.09
C ALA A 290 9.10 -19.85 7.97
N ARG A 291 10.27 -19.63 8.59
CA ARG A 291 10.56 -18.49 9.48
C ARG A 291 11.83 -17.78 9.02
N LEU A 292 11.86 -16.47 9.27
CA LEU A 292 13.09 -15.69 9.14
C LEU A 292 14.00 -15.94 10.35
N ASP A 293 15.30 -15.72 10.15
CA ASP A 293 16.28 -15.80 11.23
C ASP A 293 15.94 -14.76 12.34
N PRO A 294 15.81 -15.17 13.60
CA PRO A 294 15.58 -14.23 14.70
C PRO A 294 16.66 -13.14 14.83
N GLU A 295 17.92 -13.43 14.52
CA GLU A 295 19.00 -12.42 14.55
C GLU A 295 18.79 -11.36 13.45
N LEU A 296 18.36 -11.78 12.25
CA LEU A 296 18.00 -10.89 11.15
C LEU A 296 16.84 -9.98 11.55
N LEU A 297 15.78 -10.55 12.13
CA LEU A 297 14.61 -9.80 12.57
C LEU A 297 14.96 -8.77 13.65
N ASP A 298 15.79 -9.15 14.64
CA ASP A 298 16.24 -8.21 15.67
C ASP A 298 16.99 -7.02 15.07
N LEU A 299 17.91 -7.27 14.12
CA LEU A 299 18.65 -6.21 13.44
C LEU A 299 17.72 -5.27 12.65
N MET A 300 16.75 -5.81 11.92
CA MET A 300 15.80 -5.02 11.14
C MET A 300 14.87 -4.16 12.01
N CYS A 301 14.50 -4.68 13.18
CA CYS A 301 13.52 -4.07 14.08
C CYS A 301 14.13 -3.16 15.15
N ARG A 302 15.45 -2.95 15.15
CA ARG A 302 16.10 -1.96 16.02
C ARG A 302 15.81 -0.54 15.50
N PRO A 303 15.31 0.38 16.36
CA PRO A 303 15.12 1.77 15.97
C PRO A 303 16.44 2.42 15.53
N VAL A 304 16.44 3.02 14.34
CA VAL A 304 17.59 3.75 13.77
C VAL A 304 17.41 5.25 13.98
N VAL A 305 16.20 5.77 13.70
CA VAL A 305 15.87 7.20 13.83
C VAL A 305 14.43 7.36 14.29
N SER A 306 14.18 8.39 15.12
CA SER A 306 12.82 8.76 15.52
C SER A 306 12.10 9.49 14.38
N VAL A 307 10.83 9.16 14.19
CA VAL A 307 9.93 9.79 13.20
C VAL A 307 8.80 10.55 13.91
N GLY A 308 8.26 10.00 15.00
CA GLY A 308 7.29 10.70 15.85
C GLY A 308 5.84 10.66 15.35
N ASN A 309 5.45 9.66 14.55
CA ASN A 309 4.11 9.53 13.99
C ASN A 309 3.39 8.25 14.53
N PRO A 310 2.88 8.27 15.77
CA PRO A 310 2.20 7.11 16.36
C PRO A 310 0.87 6.78 15.66
N PRO A 311 0.36 5.54 15.77
CA PRO A 311 0.87 4.47 16.64
C PRO A 311 1.79 3.45 15.95
N TRP A 312 2.10 3.65 14.67
CA TRP A 312 2.77 2.64 13.85
C TRP A 312 4.06 3.12 13.16
N GLN A 313 4.46 4.37 13.39
CA GLN A 313 5.60 5.03 12.76
C GLN A 313 6.25 6.05 13.71
N GLU A 314 6.49 5.64 14.95
CA GLU A 314 7.24 6.41 15.93
C GLU A 314 8.74 6.43 15.61
N ALA A 315 9.26 5.38 14.98
CA ALA A 315 10.65 5.28 14.54
C ALA A 315 10.79 4.51 13.21
N ALA A 316 11.91 4.67 12.53
CA ALA A 316 12.29 3.84 11.39
C ALA A 316 13.29 2.76 11.83
N GLY A 317 13.04 1.52 11.42
CA GLY A 317 14.00 0.42 11.42
C GLY A 317 14.70 0.30 10.07
N LEU A 318 15.22 -0.90 9.75
CA LEU A 318 15.76 -1.19 8.43
C LEU A 318 14.64 -1.78 7.56
N GLY A 319 13.99 -0.93 6.76
CA GLY A 319 12.87 -1.29 5.87
C GLY A 319 11.49 -1.38 6.52
N TRP A 320 11.36 -1.01 7.79
CA TRP A 320 10.11 -1.05 8.54
C TRP A 320 9.84 0.26 9.27
N ALA A 321 8.58 0.69 9.31
CA ALA A 321 8.12 1.63 10.31
C ALA A 321 7.86 0.88 11.63
N LEU A 322 8.41 1.41 12.72
CA LEU A 322 8.33 0.84 14.06
C LEU A 322 7.39 1.70 14.91
N GLY A 323 6.55 1.05 15.70
CA GLY A 323 5.61 1.75 16.57
C GLY A 323 5.16 0.98 17.79
N ASN A 324 4.15 1.53 18.47
CA ASN A 324 3.49 0.89 19.59
C ASN A 324 1.97 0.95 19.48
N TYR A 325 1.33 -0.21 19.54
CA TYR A 325 -0.12 -0.32 19.57
C TYR A 325 -0.56 -1.15 20.77
N ARG A 326 -1.35 -0.54 21.66
CA ARG A 326 -1.89 -1.17 22.89
C ARG A 326 -0.79 -1.79 23.78
N GLY A 327 0.37 -1.13 23.86
CA GLY A 327 1.50 -1.59 24.68
C GLY A 327 2.37 -2.65 23.99
N HIS A 328 2.07 -3.04 22.75
CA HIS A 328 2.87 -3.98 21.97
C HIS A 328 3.64 -3.27 20.86
N ARG A 329 4.83 -3.76 20.55
CA ARG A 329 5.63 -3.21 19.45
C ARG A 329 4.97 -3.61 18.13
N THR A 330 4.96 -2.68 17.19
CA THR A 330 4.45 -2.92 15.85
C THR A 330 5.51 -2.73 14.79
N LEU A 331 5.49 -3.59 13.76
CA LEU A 331 6.18 -3.38 12.49
C LEU A 331 5.11 -3.04 11.46
N SER A 332 5.26 -1.97 10.70
CA SER A 332 4.24 -1.59 9.72
C SER A 332 4.81 -1.01 8.44
N HIS A 333 3.99 -1.08 7.40
CA HIS A 333 4.18 -0.32 6.17
C HIS A 333 2.80 -0.08 5.53
N SER A 334 2.63 1.08 4.88
CA SER A 334 1.51 1.34 3.96
C SER A 334 2.03 1.48 2.54
N GLY A 335 1.13 1.34 1.57
CA GLY A 335 1.41 1.59 0.17
C GLY A 335 0.23 2.28 -0.48
N LEU A 336 0.55 3.22 -1.36
CA LEU A 336 -0.39 3.94 -2.20
C LEU A 336 0.28 4.12 -3.55
N ASP A 337 -0.42 3.70 -4.60
CA ASP A 337 -0.09 3.98 -6.00
C ASP A 337 -1.42 4.16 -6.75
N PRO A 338 -1.44 4.75 -7.95
CA PRO A 338 -2.67 4.94 -8.71
C PRO A 338 -3.52 3.66 -8.84
N GLY A 339 -4.71 3.71 -8.23
CA GLY A 339 -5.67 2.62 -8.24
C GLY A 339 -5.33 1.44 -7.32
N PHE A 340 -4.38 1.58 -6.39
CA PHE A 340 -4.05 0.57 -5.40
C PHE A 340 -3.71 1.15 -4.02
N GLY A 341 -4.29 0.55 -2.98
CA GLY A 341 -3.99 0.87 -1.58
C GLY A 341 -3.62 -0.38 -0.80
N SER A 342 -2.63 -0.27 0.09
CA SER A 342 -2.19 -1.39 0.93
C SER A 342 -1.79 -0.94 2.34
N ARG A 343 -2.02 -1.84 3.32
CA ARG A 343 -1.57 -1.67 4.69
C ARG A 343 -1.17 -3.02 5.26
N LEU A 344 0.01 -3.07 5.88
CA LEU A 344 0.53 -4.24 6.59
C LEU A 344 0.95 -3.81 8.00
N VAL A 345 0.48 -4.52 9.01
CA VAL A 345 0.88 -4.31 10.41
C VAL A 345 1.11 -5.66 11.10
N LEU A 346 2.25 -5.80 11.75
CA LEU A 346 2.63 -6.97 12.54
C LEU A 346 2.78 -6.57 14.01
N VAL A 347 2.42 -7.49 14.90
CA VAL A 347 2.62 -7.43 16.35
C VAL A 347 3.35 -8.71 16.77
N PRO A 348 4.69 -8.77 16.59
CA PRO A 348 5.44 -10.03 16.71
C PRO A 348 5.31 -10.70 18.08
N GLU A 349 5.32 -9.94 19.18
CA GLU A 349 5.19 -10.49 20.54
C GLU A 349 3.83 -11.16 20.80
N ARG A 350 2.83 -10.81 19.99
CA ARG A 350 1.48 -11.40 20.02
C ARG A 350 1.24 -12.37 18.87
N ARG A 351 2.27 -12.67 18.08
CA ARG A 351 2.20 -13.49 16.85
C ARG A 351 1.00 -13.11 15.98
N THR A 352 0.70 -11.81 15.90
CA THR A 352 -0.50 -11.30 15.25
C THR A 352 -0.12 -10.40 14.08
N GLY A 353 -0.84 -10.49 12.97
CA GLY A 353 -0.63 -9.65 11.80
C GLY A 353 -1.92 -9.36 11.06
N VAL A 354 -1.97 -8.18 10.44
CA VAL A 354 -3.08 -7.77 9.59
C VAL A 354 -2.55 -7.21 8.29
N VAL A 355 -3.20 -7.60 7.20
CA VAL A 355 -2.97 -6.99 5.88
C VAL A 355 -4.31 -6.58 5.26
N VAL A 356 -4.34 -5.39 4.66
CA VAL A 356 -5.46 -4.84 3.89
C VAL A 356 -4.93 -4.47 2.52
N LEU A 357 -5.58 -4.93 1.46
CA LEU A 357 -5.27 -4.65 0.07
C LEU A 357 -6.52 -4.10 -0.62
N ALA A 358 -6.37 -3.15 -1.52
CA ALA A 358 -7.44 -2.66 -2.38
C ALA A 358 -6.92 -2.28 -3.76
N ASN A 359 -7.84 -2.29 -4.70
CA ASN A 359 -7.63 -1.88 -6.08
C ASN A 359 -8.40 -0.60 -6.40
N SER A 360 -8.32 0.39 -5.50
CA SER A 360 -8.83 1.75 -5.64
C SER A 360 -7.85 2.71 -4.95
N ASN A 361 -7.81 3.97 -5.39
CA ASN A 361 -6.86 5.00 -4.92
C ASN A 361 -6.75 5.03 -3.40
N THR A 362 -7.77 5.54 -2.72
CA THR A 362 -7.73 5.69 -1.27
C THR A 362 -8.85 4.87 -0.66
N ILE A 363 -8.46 3.95 0.21
CA ILE A 363 -9.35 3.24 1.12
C ILE A 363 -8.89 3.54 2.55
N PRO A 364 -9.76 3.44 3.56
CA PRO A 364 -9.36 3.57 4.95
C PRO A 364 -8.63 2.31 5.42
N ALA A 365 -7.55 1.91 4.73
CA ALA A 365 -6.76 0.72 5.01
C ALA A 365 -6.20 0.73 6.43
N SER A 366 -5.72 1.89 6.88
CA SER A 366 -5.23 2.10 8.24
C SER A 366 -6.34 1.94 9.29
N PRO A 367 -7.49 2.63 9.21
CA PRO A 367 -8.63 2.35 10.07
C PRO A 367 -9.07 0.88 10.07
N ILE A 368 -9.22 0.25 8.90
CA ILE A 368 -9.60 -1.17 8.77
C ILE A 368 -8.57 -2.07 9.47
N ALA A 369 -7.28 -1.84 9.27
CA ALA A 369 -6.23 -2.60 9.94
C ALA A 369 -6.25 -2.41 11.46
N LYS A 370 -6.56 -1.19 11.94
CA LYS A 370 -6.69 -0.89 13.37
C LYS A 370 -7.86 -1.67 13.99
N ALA A 371 -9.02 -1.69 13.33
CA ALA A 371 -10.18 -2.46 13.79
C ALA A 371 -9.93 -3.96 13.80
N ALA A 372 -9.26 -4.49 12.77
CA ALA A 372 -8.83 -5.89 12.76
C ALA A 372 -7.89 -6.22 13.92
N LEU A 373 -6.88 -5.37 14.19
CA LEU A 373 -5.97 -5.56 15.31
C LEU A 373 -6.69 -5.46 16.66
N ASP A 374 -7.64 -4.54 16.82
CA ASP A 374 -8.38 -4.43 18.08
C ASP A 374 -9.18 -5.68 18.41
N ILE A 375 -9.73 -6.33 17.38
CA ILE A 375 -10.45 -7.60 17.49
C ILE A 375 -9.46 -8.76 17.74
N ALA A 376 -8.36 -8.81 17.01
CA ALA A 376 -7.36 -9.89 17.13
C ALA A 376 -6.63 -9.89 18.48
N LEU A 377 -6.38 -8.70 19.03
CA LEU A 377 -5.69 -8.45 20.31
C LEU A 377 -6.65 -8.28 21.49
N ALA A 378 -7.95 -8.50 21.30
CA ALA A 378 -8.90 -8.43 22.39
C ALA A 378 -8.60 -9.54 23.42
N ASP A 379 -8.04 -9.16 24.57
CA ASP A 379 -7.98 -10.04 25.71
C ASP A 379 -9.42 -10.35 26.13
N HIS A 380 -9.80 -11.63 26.25
CA HIS A 380 -11.14 -12.08 26.62
C HIS A 380 -11.66 -11.52 27.97
N HIS A 381 -10.83 -10.77 28.70
CA HIS A 381 -11.11 -10.20 30.01
C HIS A 381 -11.33 -8.67 30.01
N VAL A 382 -11.33 -7.98 28.86
CA VAL A 382 -11.45 -6.50 28.81
C VAL A 382 -12.65 -6.04 27.99
N SER A 383 -13.66 -5.53 28.73
CA SER A 383 -14.76 -4.63 28.34
C SER A 383 -15.67 -5.02 27.15
N SER A 384 -16.98 -5.02 27.40
CA SER A 384 -18.04 -5.18 26.38
C SER A 384 -18.20 -3.97 25.44
N ALA A 385 -17.29 -2.99 25.48
CA ALA A 385 -17.37 -1.79 24.67
C ALA A 385 -16.81 -2.03 23.26
N THR A 386 -17.54 -1.59 22.24
CA THR A 386 -17.08 -1.58 20.85
C THR A 386 -15.77 -0.80 20.74
N PRO A 387 -14.70 -1.34 20.12
CA PRO A 387 -13.44 -0.62 19.94
C PRO A 387 -13.64 0.73 19.21
N GLU A 388 -12.89 1.76 19.61
CA GLU A 388 -12.97 3.10 18.98
C GLU A 388 -12.70 3.05 17.47
N SER A 389 -11.84 2.15 17.01
CA SER A 389 -11.55 1.93 15.59
C SER A 389 -12.77 1.44 14.81
N VAL A 390 -13.60 0.59 15.41
CA VAL A 390 -14.86 0.12 14.82
C VAL A 390 -15.86 1.26 14.76
N VAL A 391 -15.93 2.10 15.80
CA VAL A 391 -16.77 3.30 15.79
C VAL A 391 -16.32 4.28 14.70
N ALA A 392 -15.01 4.48 14.54
CA ALA A 392 -14.44 5.36 13.53
C ALA A 392 -14.81 4.92 12.11
N ILE A 393 -14.69 3.63 11.77
CA ILE A 393 -15.08 3.13 10.44
C ILE A 393 -16.58 3.31 10.19
N ARG A 394 -17.43 3.06 11.20
CA ARG A 394 -18.89 3.27 11.07
C ARG A 394 -19.28 4.74 10.91
N ALA A 395 -18.42 5.65 11.35
CA ALA A 395 -18.64 7.09 11.25
C ALA A 395 -18.07 7.68 9.95
N LEU A 396 -17.33 6.90 9.14
CA LEU A 396 -16.89 7.34 7.82
C LEU A 396 -18.12 7.51 6.93
N LEU A 397 -18.30 8.74 6.47
CA LEU A 397 -19.34 9.08 5.51
C LEU A 397 -18.81 8.85 4.08
N PRO A 398 -19.64 8.39 3.15
CA PRO A 398 -19.29 8.39 1.74
C PRO A 398 -19.04 9.82 1.25
N SER A 399 -18.10 9.99 0.31
CA SER A 399 -17.86 11.30 -0.29
C SER A 399 -19.04 11.75 -1.16
N ILE A 400 -19.34 13.05 -1.12
CA ILE A 400 -20.25 13.69 -2.07
C ILE A 400 -19.78 13.59 -3.52
N ALA A 401 -18.47 13.38 -3.76
CA ALA A 401 -17.89 13.27 -5.10
C ALA A 401 -18.51 12.11 -5.90
N GLY A 402 -18.80 10.98 -5.26
CA GLY A 402 -19.42 9.81 -5.91
C GLY A 402 -20.78 10.14 -6.54
N PRO A 403 -21.79 10.57 -5.76
CA PRO A 403 -23.08 10.99 -6.29
C PRO A 403 -23.01 12.11 -7.35
N VAL A 404 -22.11 13.09 -7.17
CA VAL A 404 -21.91 14.19 -8.13
C VAL A 404 -21.37 13.65 -9.45
N ALA A 405 -20.36 12.78 -9.39
CA ALA A 405 -19.75 12.18 -10.54
C ALA A 405 -20.70 11.22 -11.29
N GLU A 406 -21.53 10.48 -10.55
CA GLU A 406 -22.56 9.63 -11.16
C GLU A 406 -23.60 10.49 -11.90
N ALA A 407 -24.11 11.56 -11.27
CA ALA A 407 -25.04 12.50 -11.92
C ALA A 407 -24.41 13.15 -13.16
N LEU A 408 -23.13 13.50 -13.09
CA LEU A 408 -22.36 14.02 -14.22
C LEU A 408 -22.31 13.02 -15.38
N LYS A 409 -22.00 11.76 -15.08
CA LYS A 409 -21.91 10.67 -16.07
C LYS A 409 -23.26 10.36 -16.72
N THR A 410 -24.35 10.34 -15.95
CA THR A 410 -25.66 9.90 -16.44
C THR A 410 -26.48 11.02 -17.08
N SER A 411 -26.32 12.26 -16.60
CA SER A 411 -27.25 13.35 -16.89
C SER A 411 -26.57 14.69 -17.18
N GLY A 412 -25.24 14.72 -17.17
CA GLY A 412 -24.45 15.88 -17.53
C GLY A 412 -24.26 16.88 -16.40
N ARG A 413 -23.60 17.98 -16.74
CA ARG A 413 -23.11 19.00 -15.81
C ARG A 413 -24.20 19.62 -14.93
N ASP A 414 -25.29 20.11 -15.53
CA ASP A 414 -26.37 20.78 -14.78
C ASP A 414 -26.99 19.86 -13.71
N ALA A 415 -27.06 18.57 -14.00
CA ALA A 415 -27.55 17.57 -13.05
C ALA A 415 -26.55 17.31 -11.90
N ALA A 416 -25.24 17.32 -12.20
CA ALA A 416 -24.19 17.20 -11.20
C ALA A 416 -24.19 18.40 -10.24
N GLU A 417 -24.36 19.62 -10.76
CA GLU A 417 -24.48 20.83 -9.97
C GLU A 417 -25.73 20.81 -9.08
N ALA A 418 -26.88 20.45 -9.64
CA ALA A 418 -28.11 20.28 -8.88
C ALA A 418 -27.99 19.19 -7.80
N ALA A 419 -27.28 18.09 -8.09
CA ALA A 419 -27.02 17.03 -7.11
C ALA A 419 -26.17 17.54 -5.95
N TYR A 420 -25.06 18.22 -6.23
CA TYR A 420 -24.19 18.82 -5.21
C TYR A 420 -24.97 19.76 -4.29
N HIS A 421 -25.66 20.76 -4.85
CA HIS A 421 -26.40 21.73 -4.05
C HIS A 421 -27.53 21.11 -3.25
N ARG A 422 -28.22 20.09 -3.79
CA ARG A 422 -29.25 19.35 -3.05
C ARG A 422 -28.65 18.60 -1.86
N LEU A 423 -27.56 17.85 -2.08
CA LEU A 423 -26.93 17.03 -1.04
C LEU A 423 -26.36 17.90 0.10
N VAL A 424 -25.70 19.01 -0.24
CA VAL A 424 -25.22 19.99 0.75
C VAL A 424 -26.39 20.61 1.56
N ALA A 425 -27.52 20.89 0.91
CA ALA A 425 -28.64 21.57 1.57
C ALA A 425 -29.51 20.63 2.44
N VAL A 426 -29.65 19.36 2.06
CA VAL A 426 -30.64 18.45 2.65
C VAL A 426 -30.00 17.33 3.48
N GLU A 427 -28.83 16.85 3.09
CA GLU A 427 -28.20 15.65 3.67
C GLU A 427 -26.72 15.89 4.09
N PRO A 428 -26.34 17.05 4.69
CA PRO A 428 -24.94 17.32 5.02
C PRO A 428 -24.35 16.41 6.11
N ALA A 429 -25.19 15.61 6.78
CA ALA A 429 -24.75 14.64 7.78
C ALA A 429 -24.58 13.22 7.21
N GLU A 430 -24.95 12.99 5.95
CA GLU A 430 -24.87 11.66 5.31
C GLU A 430 -23.66 11.53 4.38
N PHE A 431 -23.08 12.66 3.94
CA PHE A 431 -21.93 12.69 3.04
C PHE A 431 -20.80 13.51 3.62
N ASP A 432 -19.58 13.09 3.33
CA ASP A 432 -18.41 13.94 3.46
C ASP A 432 -18.41 14.98 2.32
N LEU A 433 -18.36 16.26 2.71
CA LEU A 433 -18.43 17.41 1.81
C LEU A 433 -17.05 18.02 1.52
N ASP A 434 -16.00 17.43 2.07
CA ASP A 434 -14.64 17.88 1.91
C ASP A 434 -14.11 17.58 0.50
N ASP A 435 -13.09 18.35 0.12
CA ASP A 435 -12.47 18.29 -1.20
C ASP A 435 -11.67 16.98 -1.43
N GLU A 436 -11.33 16.26 -0.35
CA GLU A 436 -10.53 15.02 -0.39
C GLU A 436 -11.15 13.97 -1.31
N GLY A 437 -12.47 13.79 -1.28
CA GLY A 437 -13.10 12.80 -2.15
C GLY A 437 -13.12 13.18 -3.64
N PHE A 438 -13.08 14.49 -3.96
CA PHE A 438 -12.87 14.93 -5.33
C PHE A 438 -11.41 14.72 -5.76
N ASP A 439 -10.46 15.02 -4.88
CA ASP A 439 -9.03 14.80 -5.10
C ASP A 439 -8.73 13.31 -5.36
N ASP A 440 -9.22 12.44 -4.49
CA ASP A 440 -9.21 10.97 -4.63
C ASP A 440 -9.80 10.51 -5.96
N GLY A 441 -10.87 11.19 -6.40
CA GLY A 441 -11.55 10.93 -7.66
C GLY A 441 -10.74 11.32 -8.89
N VAL A 442 -9.65 12.10 -8.78
CA VAL A 442 -8.91 12.62 -9.94
C VAL A 442 -7.42 12.27 -9.97
N TRP A 443 -6.72 12.26 -8.82
CA TRP A 443 -5.25 12.23 -8.80
C TRP A 443 -4.66 11.00 -9.50
N GLY A 444 -5.17 9.80 -9.22
CA GLY A 444 -4.61 8.56 -9.76
C GLY A 444 -4.72 8.48 -11.29
N ALA A 445 -5.75 9.08 -11.88
CA ALA A 445 -5.88 9.15 -13.34
C ALA A 445 -4.89 10.17 -13.93
N ILE A 446 -4.66 11.30 -13.26
CA ILE A 446 -3.69 12.31 -13.69
C ILE A 446 -2.28 11.73 -13.63
N GLU A 447 -1.90 11.08 -12.53
CA GLU A 447 -0.61 10.40 -12.34
C GLU A 447 -0.35 9.31 -13.41
N LEU A 448 -1.40 8.61 -13.87
CA LEU A 448 -1.32 7.63 -14.96
C LEU A 448 -1.35 8.26 -16.36
N HIS A 449 -1.35 9.59 -16.48
CA HIS A 449 -1.50 10.35 -17.72
C HIS A 449 -2.80 10.02 -18.49
N ARG A 450 -3.86 9.77 -17.73
CA ARG A 450 -5.22 9.51 -18.20
C ARG A 450 -6.16 10.63 -17.79
N THR A 451 -5.74 11.87 -18.04
CA THR A 451 -6.50 13.11 -17.77
C THR A 451 -7.87 13.10 -18.47
N ASP A 452 -7.99 12.37 -19.59
CA ASP A 452 -9.24 12.14 -20.32
C ASP A 452 -10.36 11.55 -19.44
N LEU A 453 -10.00 10.75 -18.44
CA LEU A 453 -10.96 10.12 -17.53
C LEU A 453 -11.58 11.10 -16.53
N VAL A 454 -10.92 12.24 -16.26
CA VAL A 454 -11.24 13.08 -15.09
C VAL A 454 -11.52 14.54 -15.43
N TRP A 455 -11.28 14.98 -16.67
CA TRP A 455 -11.62 16.33 -17.13
C TRP A 455 -13.07 16.75 -16.85
N PRO A 456 -14.09 15.91 -17.06
CA PRO A 456 -15.46 16.26 -16.72
C PRO A 456 -15.62 16.61 -15.23
N LEU A 457 -15.01 15.81 -14.35
CA LEU A 457 -15.11 16.00 -12.90
C LEU A 457 -14.32 17.23 -12.43
N LEU A 458 -13.10 17.45 -12.93
CA LEU A 458 -12.29 18.63 -12.63
C LEU A 458 -13.01 19.95 -12.95
N ARG A 459 -13.70 20.00 -14.09
CA ARG A 459 -14.47 21.19 -14.49
C ARG A 459 -15.64 21.44 -13.55
N VAL A 460 -16.39 20.39 -13.21
CA VAL A 460 -17.50 20.52 -12.26
C VAL A 460 -16.99 20.92 -10.88
N TRP A 461 -15.91 20.30 -10.39
CA TRP A 461 -15.33 20.60 -9.09
C TRP A 461 -14.88 22.05 -8.96
N THR A 462 -14.11 22.57 -9.91
CA THR A 462 -13.66 23.98 -9.91
C THR A 462 -14.81 24.99 -10.01
N GLU A 463 -15.94 24.61 -10.60
CA GLU A 463 -17.13 25.44 -10.69
C GLU A 463 -17.97 25.42 -9.41
N LEU A 464 -18.10 24.24 -8.80
CA LEU A 464 -18.78 24.06 -7.51
C LEU A 464 -17.99 24.68 -6.35
N ARG A 465 -16.66 24.62 -6.43
CA ARG A 465 -15.72 25.05 -5.39
C ARG A 465 -14.62 25.94 -5.98
N PRO A 466 -14.97 27.15 -6.47
CA PRO A 466 -14.00 28.08 -7.06
C PRO A 466 -13.00 28.66 -6.04
N ASP A 467 -13.24 28.41 -4.76
CA ASP A 467 -12.43 28.71 -3.59
C ASP A 467 -11.55 27.53 -3.13
N SER A 468 -11.67 26.34 -3.72
CA SER A 468 -10.83 25.18 -3.39
C SER A 468 -9.45 25.29 -4.04
N SER A 469 -8.41 25.46 -3.21
CA SER A 469 -7.03 25.42 -3.70
C SER A 469 -6.71 24.07 -4.37
N ALA A 470 -7.12 22.95 -3.76
CA ALA A 470 -6.92 21.60 -4.28
C ALA A 470 -7.52 21.41 -5.69
N ALA A 471 -8.76 21.86 -5.91
CA ALA A 471 -9.40 21.76 -7.24
C ALA A 471 -8.56 22.43 -8.33
N TRP A 472 -8.00 23.60 -8.03
CA TRP A 472 -7.15 24.35 -8.94
C TRP A 472 -5.75 23.72 -9.10
N THR A 473 -5.20 23.12 -8.05
CA THR A 473 -3.94 22.35 -8.11
C THR A 473 -4.07 21.18 -9.09
N MET A 474 -5.10 20.34 -8.92
CA MET A 474 -5.34 19.17 -9.77
C MET A 474 -5.65 19.55 -11.22
N THR A 475 -6.42 20.63 -11.42
CA THR A 475 -6.68 21.19 -12.75
C THR A 475 -5.39 21.69 -13.41
N GLY A 476 -4.52 22.35 -12.63
CA GLY A 476 -3.22 22.83 -13.08
C GLY A 476 -2.30 21.69 -13.50
N TRP A 477 -2.22 20.63 -12.69
CA TRP A 477 -1.45 19.43 -12.99
C TRP A 477 -1.94 18.74 -14.26
N ALA A 478 -3.26 18.54 -14.40
CA ALA A 478 -3.84 17.95 -15.61
C ALA A 478 -3.53 18.78 -16.87
N HIS A 479 -3.62 20.11 -16.81
CA HIS A 479 -3.23 20.97 -17.92
C HIS A 479 -1.74 20.89 -18.26
N GLN A 480 -0.87 20.74 -17.26
CA GLN A 480 0.56 20.58 -17.47
C GLN A 480 0.85 19.31 -18.27
N LEU A 481 0.21 18.19 -17.93
CA LEU A 481 0.36 16.92 -18.64
C LEU A 481 -0.18 16.98 -20.07
N ASP A 482 -1.28 17.69 -20.29
CA ASP A 482 -1.87 17.92 -21.62
C ASP A 482 -1.06 18.93 -22.47
N GLY A 483 0.07 19.43 -21.97
CA GLY A 483 0.92 20.42 -22.64
C GLY A 483 0.31 21.82 -22.71
N GLN A 484 -0.76 22.10 -21.97
CA GLN A 484 -1.44 23.39 -21.91
C GLN A 484 -0.82 24.31 -20.86
N LEU A 485 0.46 24.63 -21.03
CA LEU A 485 1.29 25.27 -20.00
C LEU A 485 0.76 26.61 -19.48
N ASP A 486 0.12 27.42 -20.32
CA ASP A 486 -0.47 28.70 -19.89
C ASP A 486 -1.71 28.49 -19.02
N LEU A 487 -2.55 27.50 -19.34
CA LEU A 487 -3.70 27.12 -18.52
C LEU A 487 -3.24 26.51 -17.21
N ALA A 488 -2.23 25.64 -17.24
CA ALA A 488 -1.59 25.08 -16.05
C ALA A 488 -1.09 26.19 -15.12
N ARG A 489 -0.33 27.15 -15.67
CA ARG A 489 0.19 28.29 -14.90
C ARG A 489 -0.92 29.14 -14.31
N SER A 490 -2.01 29.38 -15.04
CA SER A 490 -3.16 30.14 -14.53
C SER A 490 -3.86 29.43 -13.38
N ALA A 491 -4.10 28.12 -13.50
CA ALA A 491 -4.76 27.33 -12.47
C ALA A 491 -3.88 27.20 -11.21
N LEU A 492 -2.59 26.90 -11.35
CA LEU A 492 -1.67 26.77 -10.22
C LEU A 492 -1.47 28.10 -9.48
N ARG A 493 -1.41 29.24 -10.20
CA ARG A 493 -1.41 30.56 -9.56
C ARG A 493 -2.67 30.78 -8.74
N ARG A 494 -3.83 30.40 -9.27
CA ARG A 494 -5.10 30.51 -8.54
C ARG A 494 -5.10 29.64 -7.28
N ALA A 495 -4.55 28.42 -7.34
CA ALA A 495 -4.40 27.55 -6.18
C ALA A 495 -3.54 28.20 -5.08
N VAL A 496 -2.38 28.75 -5.43
CA VAL A 496 -1.47 29.45 -4.50
C VAL A 496 -2.08 30.76 -3.96
N ASP A 497 -2.84 31.49 -4.79
CA ASP A 497 -3.54 32.71 -4.35
C ASP A 497 -4.63 32.39 -3.31
N LEU A 498 -5.29 31.23 -3.42
CA LEU A 498 -6.30 30.75 -2.48
C LEU A 498 -5.68 30.21 -1.19
N ASP A 499 -4.57 29.48 -1.32
CA ASP A 499 -3.80 28.96 -0.20
C ASP A 499 -2.29 29.11 -0.46
N PRO A 500 -1.66 30.16 0.10
CA PRO A 500 -0.22 30.36 -0.04
C PRO A 500 0.65 29.27 0.59
N GLY A 501 0.07 28.39 1.42
CA GLY A 501 0.73 27.23 2.02
C GLY A 501 0.61 25.95 1.17
N ASN A 502 0.00 26.01 -0.02
CA ASN A 502 -0.10 24.86 -0.91
C ASN A 502 1.24 24.60 -1.62
N ASP A 503 2.09 23.82 -0.96
CA ASP A 503 3.43 23.47 -1.45
C ASP A 503 3.38 22.66 -2.76
N ASP A 504 2.38 21.81 -2.95
CA ASP A 504 2.20 21.01 -4.18
C ASP A 504 1.96 21.92 -5.39
N ALA A 505 1.04 22.88 -5.26
CA ALA A 505 0.77 23.86 -6.30
C ALA A 505 2.00 24.72 -6.62
N ALA A 506 2.74 25.13 -5.58
CA ALA A 506 3.96 25.89 -5.73
C ALA A 506 5.06 25.09 -6.44
N GLN A 507 5.20 23.80 -6.10
CA GLN A 507 6.17 22.90 -6.71
C GLN A 507 5.85 22.66 -8.18
N LEU A 508 4.60 22.29 -8.50
CA LEU A 508 4.15 22.12 -9.88
C LEU A 508 4.37 23.38 -10.71
N MET A 509 4.05 24.55 -10.15
CA MET A 509 4.23 25.83 -10.83
C MET A 509 5.71 26.14 -11.10
N SER A 510 6.60 25.78 -10.16
CA SER A 510 8.05 25.97 -10.32
C SER A 510 8.65 25.07 -11.42
N GLY A 511 8.02 23.93 -11.70
CA GLY A 511 8.41 23.00 -12.75
C GLY A 511 8.00 23.42 -14.17
N LEU A 512 7.14 24.44 -14.32
CA LEU A 512 6.73 24.92 -15.65
C LEU A 512 7.85 25.73 -16.33
N PRO A 513 8.04 25.58 -17.65
CA PRO A 513 8.96 26.43 -18.40
C PRO A 513 8.62 27.92 -18.25
N SER A 514 9.65 28.76 -18.22
CA SER A 514 9.49 30.23 -18.34
C SER A 514 8.74 30.57 -19.64
N ALA A 515 7.79 31.50 -19.54
CA ALA A 515 6.99 31.97 -20.68
C ALA A 515 7.83 32.71 -21.73
#